data_AF-A0A0V1AH19-F1
#
_entry.id   AF-A0A0V1AH19-F1
#
_cell.length_a   1.000
_cell.length_b   1.000
_cell.length_c   1.000
_cell.angle_alpha   90.00
_cell.angle_beta   90.00
_cell.angle_gamma   90.00
#
_symmetry.space_group_name_H-M   'P 1'
#
loop_
_entity.id
_entity.type
_entity.pdbx_description
1 polymer ?
#
loop_
_entity_poly.entity_id
_entity_poly.type
_entity_poly.pdbx_seq_one_letter_code
_entity_poly.pdbx_strand_id
1 'polypeptide(L)'
;MGFLAPFMVRAKILFQSLWQLGTFWDEPLPDDVDHLWVKWKQELEELPLINVPRALVPVALVEAKRVELHAFCDASELAYGAVIYLRVETSAPLAFVSLVTAKTRVAPIKRLSLPRLELMGALVAARLVHYTQRAL
;
A
#
# COMPACT_ATOMS: atom_id res chain seq x y z
N MET A 1 -4.36 -9.31 -0.15
CA MET A 1 -3.53 -8.76 0.93
C MET A 1 -2.52 -7.78 0.36
N GLY A 2 -2.22 -6.70 1.07
CA GLY A 2 -1.46 -5.54 0.55
C GLY A 2 -0.28 -5.09 1.43
N PHE A 3 0.20 -5.93 2.35
CA PHE A 3 1.21 -5.56 3.35
C PHE A 3 2.52 -5.06 2.73
N LEU A 4 2.96 -5.65 1.63
CA LEU A 4 4.17 -5.25 0.91
C LEU A 4 3.95 -4.09 -0.07
N ALA A 5 2.76 -3.48 -0.11
CA ALA A 5 2.48 -2.39 -1.05
C ALA A 5 3.46 -1.20 -0.96
N PRO A 6 3.94 -0.76 0.23
CA PRO A 6 4.97 0.28 0.35
C PRO A 6 6.34 -0.13 -0.18
N PHE A 7 6.69 -1.42 -0.05
CA PHE A 7 7.93 -1.96 -0.63
C PHE A 7 7.83 -2.05 -2.16
N MET A 8 6.72 -2.60 -2.66
CA MET A 8 6.51 -2.85 -4.09
C MET A 8 6.31 -1.57 -4.91
N VAL A 9 5.74 -0.51 -4.34
CA VAL A 9 5.51 0.74 -5.09
C VAL A 9 6.81 1.43 -5.49
N ARG A 10 7.86 1.34 -4.65
CA ARG A 10 9.19 1.92 -4.93
C ARG A 10 9.83 1.28 -6.15
N ALA A 11 9.83 -0.05 -6.24
CA ALA A 11 10.29 -0.75 -7.44
C ALA A 11 9.50 -0.34 -8.69
N LYS A 12 8.17 -0.22 -8.59
CA LYS A 12 7.35 0.19 -9.74
C LYS A 12 7.65 1.62 -10.20
N ILE A 13 7.96 2.53 -9.28
CA ILE A 13 8.39 3.90 -9.59
C ILE A 13 9.74 3.87 -10.33
N LEU A 14 10.70 3.06 -9.87
CA LEU A 14 12.00 2.88 -10.56
C LEU A 14 11.83 2.33 -11.98
N PHE A 15 10.97 1.32 -12.17
CA PHE A 15 10.67 0.81 -13.51
C PHE A 15 10.04 1.89 -14.41
N GLN A 16 9.15 2.72 -13.86
CA GLN A 16 8.59 3.84 -14.62
C GLN A 16 9.66 4.86 -15.02
N SER A 17 10.63 5.16 -14.16
CA SER A 17 11.70 6.11 -14.50
C SER A 17 12.59 5.58 -15.61
N LEU A 18 12.94 4.28 -15.59
CA LEU A 18 13.71 3.65 -16.67
C LEU A 18 12.98 3.73 -18.02
N TRP A 19 11.67 3.52 -18.04
CA TRP A 19 10.87 3.70 -19.25
C TRP A 19 10.85 5.14 -19.75
N GLN A 20 10.87 6.13 -18.86
CA GLN A 20 10.95 7.54 -19.24
C GLN A 20 12.32 7.94 -19.78
N LEU A 21 13.39 7.31 -19.27
CA LEU A 21 14.76 7.51 -19.76
C LEU A 21 15.03 6.79 -21.09
N GLY A 22 14.18 5.84 -21.46
CA GLY A 22 14.33 5.08 -22.71
C GLY A 22 15.46 4.06 -22.68
N THR A 23 15.86 3.62 -21.49
CA THR A 23 16.94 2.63 -21.29
C THR A 23 16.54 1.29 -21.89
N PHE A 24 17.43 0.69 -22.69
CA PHE A 24 17.20 -0.64 -23.26
C PHE A 24 17.60 -1.74 -22.26
N TRP A 25 17.10 -2.96 -22.49
CA TRP A 25 17.31 -4.09 -21.59
C TRP A 25 18.80 -4.46 -21.40
N ASP A 26 19.61 -4.26 -22.43
CA ASP A 26 21.04 -4.62 -22.44
C ASP A 26 21.96 -3.47 -22.01
N GLU A 27 21.39 -2.29 -21.71
CA GLU A 27 22.15 -1.12 -21.28
C GLU A 27 22.37 -1.13 -19.77
N PRO A 28 23.52 -0.63 -19.29
CA PRO A 28 23.73 -0.44 -17.85
C PRO A 28 22.70 0.55 -17.30
N LEU A 29 22.28 0.31 -16.05
CA LEU A 29 21.41 1.24 -15.35
C LEU A 29 22.13 2.57 -15.14
N PRO A 30 21.45 3.72 -15.31
CA PRO A 30 21.96 5.01 -14.86
C PRO A 30 22.32 4.98 -13.37
N ASP A 31 23.41 5.64 -12.99
CA ASP A 31 23.96 5.58 -11.62
C ASP A 31 22.92 5.94 -10.55
N ASP A 32 22.07 6.93 -10.83
CA ASP A 32 21.01 7.37 -9.94
C ASP A 32 19.94 6.29 -9.70
N VAL A 33 19.59 5.53 -10.74
CA VAL A 33 18.64 4.42 -10.64
C VAL A 33 19.28 3.20 -10.01
N ASP A 34 20.54 2.90 -10.34
CA ASP A 34 21.26 1.75 -9.80
C ASP A 34 21.43 1.85 -8.28
N HIS A 35 21.81 3.03 -7.76
CA HIS A 35 21.91 3.26 -6.33
C HIS A 35 20.59 3.01 -5.59
N LEU A 36 19.47 3.50 -6.13
CA LEU A 36 18.15 3.28 -5.54
C LEU A 36 17.72 1.81 -5.64
N TRP A 37 18.05 1.14 -6.74
CA TRP A 37 17.77 -0.27 -6.96
C TRP A 37 18.55 -1.16 -6.00
N VAL A 38 19.84 -0.91 -5.82
CA VAL A 38 20.69 -1.63 -4.85
C VAL A 38 20.15 -1.45 -3.44
N LYS A 39 19.81 -0.23 -3.04
CA LYS A 39 19.21 0.02 -1.72
C LYS A 39 17.89 -0.73 -1.54
N TRP A 40 16.98 -0.64 -2.50
CA TRP A 40 15.70 -1.35 -2.45
C TRP A 40 15.90 -2.88 -2.38
N LYS A 41 16.87 -3.43 -3.10
CA LYS A 41 17.21 -4.86 -3.04
C LYS A 41 17.76 -5.28 -1.67
N GLN A 42 18.58 -4.46 -1.02
CA GLN A 42 19.13 -4.78 0.30
C GLN A 42 18.02 -4.90 1.36
N GLU A 43 17.00 -4.05 1.28
CA GLU A 43 15.83 -4.12 2.17
C GLU A 43 15.00 -5.41 1.98
N LEU A 44 15.21 -6.17 0.89
CA LEU A 44 14.55 -7.46 0.68
C LEU A 44 14.91 -8.47 1.78
N GLU A 45 16.14 -8.41 2.29
CA GLU A 45 16.64 -9.28 3.36
C GLU A 45 15.93 -9.02 4.69
N GLU A 46 15.33 -7.83 4.86
CA GLU A 46 14.58 -7.45 6.04
C GLU A 46 13.11 -7.87 5.95
N LEU A 47 12.57 -8.19 4.77
CA LEU A 47 11.16 -8.58 4.63
C LEU A 47 10.74 -9.78 5.50
N PRO A 48 11.57 -10.83 5.68
CA PRO A 48 11.26 -11.92 6.60
C PRO A 48 11.10 -11.50 8.07
N LEU A 49 11.64 -10.33 8.46
CA LEU A 49 11.49 -9.79 9.82
C LEU A 49 10.09 -9.20 10.06
N ILE A 50 9.33 -8.94 8.99
CA ILE A 50 7.98 -8.38 9.07
C ILE A 50 6.99 -9.49 9.43
N ASN A 51 6.59 -9.51 10.70
CA ASN A 51 5.56 -10.42 11.19
C ASN A 51 4.17 -9.80 11.05
N VAL A 52 3.32 -10.45 10.26
CA VAL A 52 1.92 -10.04 10.08
C VAL A 52 1.01 -11.03 10.81
N PRO A 53 0.25 -10.59 11.83
CA PRO A 53 -0.74 -11.43 12.48
C PRO A 53 -1.75 -11.98 11.47
N ARG A 54 -1.94 -13.30 11.46
CA ARG A 54 -2.91 -13.96 10.55
C ARG A 54 -4.35 -13.63 10.91
N ALA A 55 -4.65 -13.47 12.20
CA ALA A 55 -5.99 -13.13 12.68
C ALA A 55 -6.20 -11.61 12.63
N LEU A 56 -7.26 -11.18 11.91
CA LEU A 56 -7.66 -9.76 11.87
C LEU A 56 -8.35 -9.31 13.16
N VAL A 57 -8.90 -10.25 13.92
CA VAL A 57 -9.53 -10.01 15.21
C VAL A 57 -8.85 -10.92 16.23
N PRO A 58 -8.03 -10.37 17.16
CA PRO A 58 -7.28 -11.18 18.12
C PRO A 58 -8.11 -11.62 19.34
N VAL A 59 -9.44 -11.47 19.28
CA VAL A 59 -10.40 -11.76 20.36
C VAL A 59 -11.59 -12.55 19.83
N ALA A 60 -12.36 -13.15 20.72
CA ALA A 60 -13.61 -13.80 20.34
C ALA A 60 -14.61 -12.75 19.81
N LEU A 61 -15.30 -13.05 18.70
CA LEU A 61 -16.28 -12.12 18.11
C LEU A 61 -17.43 -11.76 19.06
N VAL A 62 -17.74 -12.63 20.03
CA VAL A 62 -18.75 -12.39 21.07
C VAL A 62 -18.35 -11.22 21.99
N GLU A 63 -17.05 -10.94 22.13
CA GLU A 63 -16.53 -9.84 22.93
C GLU A 63 -16.47 -8.51 22.15
N ALA A 64 -16.67 -8.55 20.82
CA ALA A 64 -16.68 -7.37 19.97
C ALA A 64 -18.01 -6.63 20.12
N LYS A 65 -17.94 -5.40 20.64
CA LYS A 65 -19.10 -4.49 20.73
C LYS A 65 -19.37 -3.78 19.41
N ARG A 66 -18.30 -3.40 18.71
CA ARG A 66 -18.38 -2.64 17.47
C ARG A 66 -17.22 -3.03 16.56
N VAL A 67 -17.54 -3.28 15.30
CA VAL A 67 -16.57 -3.60 14.26
C VAL A 67 -16.72 -2.58 13.14
N GLU A 68 -15.62 -1.94 12.77
CA GLU A 68 -15.62 -0.88 11.77
C GLU A 68 -14.51 -1.09 10.75
N LEU A 69 -14.80 -0.76 9.50
CA LEU A 69 -13.81 -0.66 8.44
C LEU A 69 -13.45 0.80 8.23
N HIS A 70 -12.19 1.14 8.44
CA HIS A 70 -11.65 2.48 8.26
C HIS A 70 -10.79 2.48 7.01
N ALA A 71 -11.10 3.36 6.06
CA ALA A 71 -10.36 3.51 4.82
C ALA A 71 -9.59 4.82 4.83
N PHE A 72 -8.29 4.74 4.53
CA PHE A 72 -7.44 5.90 4.33
C PHE A 72 -6.88 5.85 2.92
N CYS A 73 -6.70 7.02 2.31
CA CYS A 73 -6.00 7.16 1.05
C CYS A 73 -5.08 8.35 1.09
N ASP A 74 -4.01 8.26 0.32
CA ASP A 74 -3.02 9.32 0.18
C ASP A 74 -2.49 9.34 -1.26
N ALA A 75 -2.01 10.50 -1.69
CA ALA A 75 -1.51 10.72 -3.03
C ALA A 75 -0.31 11.67 -3.03
N SER A 76 0.69 11.33 -3.84
CA SER A 76 1.84 12.16 -4.20
C SER A 76 1.97 12.23 -5.71
N GLU A 77 2.91 13.04 -6.19
CA GLU A 77 3.22 13.14 -7.62
C GLU A 77 3.73 11.83 -8.23
N LEU A 78 4.27 10.92 -7.40
CA LEU A 78 4.86 9.66 -7.84
C LEU A 78 3.89 8.48 -7.74
N ALA A 79 3.00 8.48 -6.75
CA ALA A 79 2.10 7.37 -6.50
C ALA A 79 0.90 7.79 -5.66
N TYR A 80 -0.17 7.01 -5.74
CA TYR A 80 -1.33 7.14 -4.87
C TYR A 80 -1.77 5.76 -4.40
N GLY A 81 -2.44 5.70 -3.25
CA GLY A 81 -2.82 4.44 -2.67
C GLY A 81 -3.92 4.57 -1.63
N ALA A 82 -4.42 3.42 -1.21
CA ALA A 82 -5.38 3.31 -0.13
C ALA A 82 -5.09 2.10 0.75
N VAL A 83 -5.47 2.19 2.01
CA VAL A 83 -5.36 1.14 3.02
C VAL A 83 -6.66 1.03 3.79
N ILE A 84 -7.05 -0.21 4.11
CA ILE A 84 -8.22 -0.53 4.93
C ILE A 84 -7.75 -1.15 6.23
N TYR A 85 -8.21 -0.57 7.34
CA TYR A 85 -8.04 -1.11 8.68
C TYR A 85 -9.36 -1.63 9.21
N LEU A 86 -9.30 -2.72 9.96
CA LEU A 86 -10.40 -3.21 10.79
C LEU A 86 -10.17 -2.71 12.20
N ARG A 87 -11.12 -1.94 12.73
CA ARG A 87 -11.14 -1.50 14.13
C ARG A 87 -12.19 -2.31 14.87
N VAL A 88 -11.78 -2.99 15.94
CA VAL A 88 -12.65 -3.78 16.80
C VAL A 88 -12.63 -3.19 18.21
N GLU A 89 -13.79 -2.74 18.65
CA GLU A 89 -14.01 -2.22 20.00
C GLU A 89 -14.58 -3.32 20.89
N THR A 90 -14.01 -3.49 22.08
CA THR A 90 -14.44 -4.48 23.06
C THR A 90 -14.79 -3.78 24.38
N SER A 91 -14.99 -4.54 25.46
CA SER A 91 -15.10 -3.97 26.81
C SER A 91 -13.78 -3.41 27.36
N ALA A 92 -12.66 -3.67 26.68
CA ALA A 92 -11.36 -3.12 27.04
C ALA A 92 -11.27 -1.61 26.70
N PRO A 93 -10.41 -0.84 27.39
CA PRO A 93 -10.25 0.58 27.13
C PRO A 93 -9.62 0.90 25.76
N LEU A 94 -8.89 -0.06 25.16
CA LEU A 94 -8.23 0.12 23.87
C LEU A 94 -8.89 -0.74 22.79
N ALA A 95 -9.17 -0.13 21.64
CA ALA A 95 -9.64 -0.85 20.46
C ALA A 95 -8.49 -1.59 19.77
N PHE A 96 -8.77 -2.76 19.21
CA PHE A 96 -7.83 -3.48 18.35
C PHE A 96 -7.93 -2.93 16.93
N VAL A 97 -6.77 -2.68 16.30
CA VAL A 97 -6.70 -2.23 14.92
C VAL A 97 -5.80 -3.18 14.14
N SER A 98 -6.29 -3.69 13.00
CA SER A 98 -5.54 -4.59 12.13
C SER A 98 -5.62 -4.14 10.69
N LEU A 99 -4.50 -4.19 9.97
CA LEU A 99 -4.47 -3.89 8.54
C LEU A 99 -5.10 -5.05 7.78
N VAL A 100 -6.17 -4.78 7.04
CA VAL A 100 -6.88 -5.79 6.25
C VAL A 100 -6.25 -5.90 4.87
N THR A 101 -6.11 -4.78 4.19
CA THR A 101 -5.57 -4.76 2.82
C THR A 101 -5.12 -3.35 2.46
N ALA A 102 -4.18 -3.27 1.52
CA ALA A 102 -3.71 -2.01 0.97
C ALA A 102 -3.48 -2.16 -0.53
N LYS A 103 -3.56 -1.06 -1.26
CA LYS A 103 -3.32 -1.02 -2.70
C LYS A 103 -2.67 0.28 -3.09
N THR A 104 -1.54 0.18 -3.78
CA THR A 104 -0.79 1.30 -4.34
C THR A 104 -0.82 1.26 -5.86
N ARG A 105 -0.74 2.43 -6.48
CA ARG A 105 -0.62 2.64 -7.92
C ARG A 105 0.40 3.73 -8.17
N VAL A 106 1.24 3.53 -9.18
CA VAL A 106 2.16 4.58 -9.65
C VAL A 106 1.33 5.64 -10.38
N ALA A 107 1.68 6.91 -10.19
CA ALA A 107 1.07 8.01 -10.91
C ALA A 107 1.30 7.85 -12.41
N PRO A 108 0.35 8.24 -13.28
CA PRO A 108 0.54 8.17 -14.72
C PRO A 108 1.71 9.04 -15.18
N ILE A 109 2.45 8.59 -16.21
CA ILE A 109 3.55 9.37 -16.84
C ILE A 109 3.05 10.74 -17.30
N LYS A 110 1.83 10.78 -17.87
CA LYS A 110 1.16 12.04 -18.16
C LYS A 110 0.79 12.72 -16.84
N ARG A 111 1.50 13.81 -16.51
CA ARG A 111 1.29 14.58 -15.29
C ARG A 111 -0.19 14.93 -15.10
N LEU A 112 -0.70 14.59 -13.92
CA LEU A 112 -2.00 14.98 -13.43
C LEU A 112 -1.80 15.93 -12.25
N SER A 113 -2.80 16.77 -11.95
CA SER A 113 -2.75 17.61 -10.76
C SER A 113 -2.85 16.77 -9.47
N LEU A 114 -2.26 17.25 -8.38
CA LEU A 114 -2.35 16.61 -7.07
C LEU A 114 -3.80 16.33 -6.64
N PRO A 115 -4.77 17.28 -6.74
CA PRO A 115 -6.17 17.00 -6.40
C PRO A 115 -6.78 15.86 -7.22
N ARG A 116 -6.35 15.68 -8.48
CA ARG A 116 -6.83 14.56 -9.31
C ARG A 116 -6.25 13.23 -8.82
N LEU A 117 -4.99 13.21 -8.39
CA LEU A 117 -4.36 12.02 -7.82
C LEU A 117 -4.98 11.65 -6.46
N GLU A 118 -5.31 12.65 -5.62
CA GLU A 118 -6.08 12.45 -4.38
C GLU A 118 -7.44 11.81 -4.67
N LEU A 119 -8.18 12.34 -5.66
CA LEU A 119 -9.45 11.76 -6.10
C LEU A 119 -9.29 10.32 -6.61
N MET A 120 -8.20 10.02 -7.32
CA MET A 120 -7.88 8.65 -7.73
C MET A 120 -7.56 7.74 -6.54
N GLY A 121 -6.86 8.25 -5.53
CA GLY A 121 -6.64 7.58 -4.24
C GLY A 121 -7.97 7.25 -3.56
N ALA A 122 -8.87 8.22 -3.44
CA ALA A 122 -10.20 8.04 -2.87
C ALA A 122 -11.03 6.99 -3.65
N LEU A 123 -10.96 7.00 -4.99
CA LEU A 123 -11.61 5.98 -5.82
C LEU A 123 -11.05 4.58 -5.57
N VAL A 124 -9.73 4.45 -5.40
CA VAL A 124 -9.10 3.18 -5.02
C VAL A 124 -9.59 2.75 -3.64
N ALA A 125 -9.67 3.66 -2.67
CA ALA A 125 -10.21 3.40 -1.33
C ALA A 125 -11.65 2.87 -1.40
N ALA A 126 -12.56 3.58 -2.09
CA ALA A 126 -13.96 3.17 -2.23
C ALA A 126 -14.11 1.77 -2.85
N ARG A 127 -13.34 1.48 -3.91
CA ARG A 127 -13.31 0.14 -4.52
C ARG A 127 -12.76 -0.92 -3.59
N LEU A 128 -11.73 -0.58 -2.81
CA LEU A 128 -11.10 -1.49 -1.87
C LEU A 128 -12.01 -1.80 -0.68
N VAL A 129 -12.77 -0.82 -0.18
CA VAL A 129 -13.84 -1.01 0.81
C VAL A 129 -14.89 -1.97 0.26
N HIS A 130 -15.44 -1.70 -0.92
CA HIS A 130 -16.46 -2.56 -1.53
C HIS A 130 -15.98 -4.00 -1.72
N TYR A 131 -14.73 -4.18 -2.18
CA TYR A 131 -14.11 -5.50 -2.29
C TYR A 131 -13.99 -6.19 -0.92
N THR A 132 -13.52 -5.46 0.09
CA THR A 132 -13.27 -5.98 1.44
C THR A 132 -14.57 -6.41 2.11
N GLN A 133 -15.64 -5.63 2.00
CA GLN A 133 -16.97 -5.96 2.53
C GLN A 133 -17.59 -7.22 1.90
N ARG A 134 -17.18 -7.58 0.68
CA ARG A 134 -17.66 -8.80 0.00
C ARG A 134 -16.82 -10.03 0.32
N ALA A 135 -15.57 -9.82 0.75
CA ALA A 135 -14.62 -10.89 1.00
C ALA A 135 -14.55 -11.29 2.48
N LEU A 136 -14.94 -10.38 3.39
CA LEU A 136 -15.21 -10.64 4.80
C LEU A 136 -16.64 -11.16 4.96
#